data_AF-A0A9R0TPN5-F1
#
_entry.id   AF-A0A9R0TPN5-F1
#
_cell.length_a   1.000
_cell.length_b   1.000
_cell.length_c   1.000
_cell.angle_alpha   90.00
_cell.angle_beta   90.00
_cell.angle_gamma   90.00
#
_symmetry.space_group_name_H-M   'P 1'
#
loop_
_entity.id
_entity.type
_entity.pdbx_description
1 polymer ?
#
loop_
_entity_poly.entity_id
_entity_poly.type
_entity_poly.pdbx_seq_one_letter_code
_entity_poly.pdbx_strand_id
1 'polypeptide(L)'
;MLMIWQRNCEALILLQRKGLQKTNACIGVVATLFGDKEDMTMLEQSNLTDWGASAIQDNGLLGKYKYDFDASQSQAIALGLNKKRPVLVIQGPPGTGKTGLLSYLIDCAVRQGERVLVTAPSNAAVDNMVEKLSGTGLNIVRVGNPARISPSVSSRSLGELVKRRLAKFTQEFQRKKSNLRKDLKQCIQDDSLAAGIRQLLKKLGKNFRKKENEIIKEVLSNADVVLSTNIGAADPLIKEIGFFDLVIIDEAGQAIEPSCWIPILRGKRCILAGDQHQLAPVILSREAMQGGLGMSLLERASSLHDELLTTKLTMQYRMHESIANWASNEMYFGLLKSSSSVASRLLFDYPSIQV
;
A
#
# COMPACT_ATOMS: atom_id res chain seq x y z
N MET A 1 -15.31 -6.92 -12.64
CA MET A 1 -16.29 -6.35 -11.69
C MET A 1 -16.71 -7.37 -10.64
N LEU A 2 -17.18 -8.57 -11.04
CA LEU A 2 -17.58 -9.65 -10.11
C LEU A 2 -16.50 -10.00 -9.06
N MET A 3 -15.24 -10.17 -9.50
CA MET A 3 -14.12 -10.47 -8.60
C MET A 3 -13.82 -9.35 -7.59
N ILE A 4 -14.03 -8.09 -7.96
CA ILE A 4 -13.78 -6.94 -7.05
C ILE A 4 -14.82 -6.95 -5.93
N TRP A 5 -16.09 -7.10 -6.30
CA TRP A 5 -17.20 -7.20 -5.36
C TRP A 5 -17.01 -8.38 -4.40
N GLN A 6 -16.68 -9.57 -4.93
CA GLN A 6 -16.42 -10.77 -4.10
C GLN A 6 -15.32 -10.53 -3.07
N ARG A 7 -14.19 -9.92 -3.46
CA ARG A 7 -13.08 -9.62 -2.54
C ARG A 7 -13.47 -8.67 -1.41
N ASN A 8 -14.29 -7.66 -1.70
CA ASN A 8 -14.82 -6.76 -0.67
C ASN A 8 -15.75 -7.51 0.29
N CYS A 9 -16.69 -8.30 -0.23
CA CYS A 9 -17.60 -9.09 0.61
C CYS A 9 -16.86 -10.11 1.48
N GLU A 10 -15.87 -10.81 0.93
CA GLU A 10 -15.01 -11.74 1.68
C GLU A 10 -14.30 -11.04 2.84
N ALA A 11 -13.75 -9.84 2.61
CA ALA A 11 -13.09 -9.07 3.67
C ALA A 11 -14.08 -8.67 4.77
N LEU A 12 -15.29 -8.21 4.43
CA LEU A 12 -16.32 -7.86 5.41
C LEU A 12 -16.80 -9.09 6.21
N ILE A 13 -16.99 -10.24 5.56
CA ILE A 13 -17.35 -11.49 6.24
C ILE A 13 -16.22 -11.91 7.20
N LEU A 14 -14.96 -11.76 6.79
CA LEU A 14 -13.81 -12.06 7.64
C LEU A 14 -13.73 -11.11 8.85
N LEU A 15 -13.94 -9.82 8.62
CA LEU A 15 -14.01 -8.79 9.67
C LEU A 15 -15.12 -9.12 10.66
N GLN A 16 -16.33 -9.42 10.19
CA GLN A 16 -17.45 -9.77 11.07
C GLN A 16 -17.17 -11.01 11.91
N ARG A 17 -16.58 -12.06 11.30
CA ARG A 17 -16.34 -13.34 11.99
C ARG A 17 -15.14 -13.31 12.93
N LYS A 18 -14.09 -12.56 12.58
CA LYS A 18 -12.78 -12.65 13.26
C LYS A 18 -12.27 -11.33 13.83
N GLY A 19 -12.93 -10.21 13.56
CA GLY A 19 -12.46 -8.86 13.89
C GLY A 19 -12.01 -8.71 15.34
N LEU A 20 -12.83 -9.18 16.28
CA LEU A 20 -12.58 -9.09 17.73
C LEU A 20 -12.06 -10.40 18.35
N GLN A 21 -11.64 -11.38 17.55
CA GLN A 21 -11.01 -12.58 18.08
C GLN A 21 -9.58 -12.27 18.55
N LYS A 22 -9.19 -12.77 19.73
CA LYS A 22 -7.84 -12.53 20.31
C LYS A 22 -6.68 -12.95 19.39
N THR A 23 -6.92 -13.91 18.49
CA THR A 23 -5.94 -14.37 17.50
C THR A 23 -5.82 -13.46 16.27
N ASN A 24 -6.67 -12.43 16.15
CA ASN A 24 -6.64 -11.50 15.04
C ASN A 24 -5.56 -10.45 15.26
N ALA A 25 -4.56 -10.43 14.38
CA ALA A 25 -3.46 -9.46 14.44
C ALA A 25 -3.96 -8.00 14.40
N CYS A 26 -5.06 -7.72 13.71
CA CYS A 26 -5.62 -6.37 13.60
C CYS A 26 -6.66 -6.02 14.68
N ILE A 27 -6.77 -6.80 15.77
CA ILE A 27 -7.80 -6.56 16.81
C ILE A 27 -7.75 -5.13 17.36
N GLY A 28 -6.56 -4.54 17.56
CA GLY A 28 -6.41 -3.15 18.00
C GLY A 28 -7.00 -2.15 17.01
N VAL A 29 -6.85 -2.40 15.70
CA VAL A 29 -7.44 -1.57 14.64
C VAL A 29 -8.97 -1.67 14.66
N VAL A 30 -9.50 -2.88 14.78
CA VAL A 30 -10.95 -3.13 14.83
C VAL A 30 -11.56 -2.47 16.07
N ALA A 31 -10.96 -2.66 17.24
CA ALA A 31 -11.41 -2.04 18.48
C ALA A 31 -11.37 -0.50 18.39
N THR A 32 -10.32 0.07 17.80
CA THR A 32 -10.20 1.52 17.63
C THR A 32 -11.27 2.11 16.70
N LEU A 33 -11.58 1.42 15.59
CA LEU A 33 -12.46 1.95 14.53
C LEU A 33 -13.95 1.71 14.77
N PHE A 34 -14.30 0.79 15.67
CA PHE A 34 -15.70 0.45 16.00
C PHE A 34 -16.04 0.64 17.49
N GLY A 35 -15.05 0.75 18.37
CA GLY A 35 -15.25 1.01 19.79
C GLY A 35 -15.55 2.49 20.08
N ASP A 36 -16.04 2.74 21.28
CA ASP A 36 -16.34 4.08 21.77
C ASP A 36 -15.17 4.67 22.58
N LYS A 37 -15.40 5.81 23.24
CA LYS A 37 -14.36 6.49 24.04
C LYS A 37 -14.00 5.72 25.32
N GLU A 38 -14.93 4.96 25.89
CA GLU A 38 -14.68 4.16 27.09
C GLU A 38 -13.74 3.00 26.72
N ASP A 39 -14.00 2.33 25.61
CA ASP A 39 -13.13 1.28 25.05
C ASP A 39 -11.70 1.79 24.85
N MET A 40 -11.55 2.98 24.27
CA MET A 40 -10.24 3.60 24.00
C MET A 40 -9.48 3.91 25.29
N THR A 41 -10.18 4.40 26.31
CA THR A 41 -9.60 4.70 27.62
C THR A 41 -9.13 3.40 28.31
N MET A 42 -9.92 2.33 28.21
CA MET A 42 -9.53 1.02 28.75
C MET A 42 -8.30 0.43 28.04
N LEU A 43 -8.20 0.58 26.72
CA LEU A 43 -7.04 0.13 25.94
C LEU A 43 -5.74 0.86 26.36
N GLU A 44 -5.82 2.15 26.64
CA GLU A 44 -4.68 2.94 27.10
C GLU A 44 -4.28 2.61 28.54
N GLN A 45 -5.26 2.51 29.46
CA GLN A 45 -5.01 2.14 30.86
C GLN A 45 -4.43 0.72 31.01
N SER A 46 -4.79 -0.19 30.10
CA SER A 46 -4.24 -1.55 30.04
C SER A 46 -2.89 -1.62 29.31
N ASN A 47 -2.32 -0.48 28.89
CA ASN A 47 -1.03 -0.37 28.22
C ASN A 47 -0.98 -1.09 26.86
N LEU A 48 -2.16 -1.38 26.27
CA LEU A 48 -2.33 -2.05 24.98
C LEU A 48 -2.20 -1.07 23.82
N THR A 49 -2.52 0.20 24.04
CA THR A 49 -2.36 1.29 23.07
C THR A 49 -1.58 2.45 23.65
N ASP A 50 -0.94 3.20 22.77
CA ASP A 50 -0.30 4.47 23.09
C ASP A 50 -0.60 5.46 21.97
N TRP A 51 -1.22 6.59 22.34
CA TRP A 51 -1.60 7.66 21.41
C TRP A 51 -0.53 8.73 21.26
N GLY A 52 0.53 8.66 22.07
CA GLY A 52 1.67 9.57 22.03
C GLY A 52 2.56 9.40 20.80
N ALA A 53 3.50 10.34 20.66
CA ALA A 53 4.52 10.31 19.62
C ALA A 53 5.73 9.45 20.05
N SER A 54 6.27 8.68 19.11
CA SER A 54 7.52 7.94 19.32
C SER A 54 8.73 8.82 19.05
N ALA A 55 9.86 8.56 19.73
CA ALA A 55 11.12 9.24 19.43
C ALA A 55 11.57 8.91 17.99
N ILE A 56 11.85 9.94 17.19
CA ILE A 56 12.37 9.77 15.83
C ILE A 56 13.84 9.38 15.95
N GLN A 57 14.14 8.09 15.82
CA GLN A 57 15.51 7.61 15.60
C GLN A 57 15.86 7.84 14.13
N ASP A 58 16.27 9.07 13.79
CA ASP A 58 16.82 9.41 12.49
C ASP A 58 18.22 8.80 12.36
N ASN A 59 18.30 7.59 11.79
CA ASN A 59 19.55 6.86 11.56
C ASN A 59 20.37 7.47 10.39
N GLY A 60 20.47 8.81 10.32
CA GLY A 60 21.08 9.56 9.22
C GLY A 60 20.27 9.55 7.91
N LEU A 61 18.96 9.30 8.00
CA LEU A 61 18.06 9.20 6.85
C LEU A 61 17.68 10.59 6.34
N LEU A 62 17.50 11.58 7.22
CA LEU A 62 17.21 12.95 6.81
C LEU A 62 18.30 13.53 5.89
N GLY A 63 19.55 13.06 5.97
CA GLY A 63 20.61 13.44 5.02
C GLY A 63 20.51 12.76 3.64
N LYS A 64 19.88 11.57 3.57
CA LYS A 64 19.67 10.80 2.33
C LYS A 64 18.44 11.26 1.56
N TYR A 65 17.44 11.74 2.27
CA TYR A 65 16.24 12.35 1.71
C TYR A 65 16.44 13.86 1.62
N LYS A 66 16.21 14.50 0.47
CA LYS A 66 16.20 15.97 0.36
C LYS A 66 14.97 16.63 1.02
N TYR A 67 14.41 16.01 2.06
CA TYR A 67 13.20 16.50 2.71
C TYR A 67 13.58 17.23 4.00
N ASP A 68 13.39 18.54 3.98
CA ASP A 68 13.25 19.34 5.19
C ASP A 68 11.78 19.23 5.61
N PHE A 69 11.50 18.40 6.63
CA PHE A 69 10.13 18.16 7.08
C PHE A 69 9.69 19.25 8.05
N ASP A 70 8.52 19.84 7.79
CA ASP A 70 7.95 20.79 8.74
C ASP A 70 7.44 20.09 10.02
N ALA A 71 7.01 20.90 11.00
CA ALA A 71 6.55 20.40 12.30
C ALA A 71 5.37 19.41 12.19
N SER A 72 4.41 19.66 11.28
CA SER A 72 3.25 18.78 11.09
C SER A 72 3.65 17.44 10.48
N GLN A 73 4.58 17.47 9.52
CA GLN A 73 5.15 16.27 8.90
C GLN A 73 5.96 15.45 9.91
N SER A 74 6.80 16.11 10.71
CA SER A 74 7.60 15.48 11.77
C SER A 74 6.72 14.82 12.84
N GLN A 75 5.63 15.49 13.24
CA GLN A 75 4.64 14.91 14.16
C GLN A 75 3.98 13.67 13.56
N ALA A 76 3.54 13.72 12.30
CA ALA A 76 2.92 12.59 11.64
C ALA A 76 3.87 11.38 11.52
N ILE A 77 5.15 11.62 11.27
CA ILE A 77 6.19 10.57 11.29
C ILE A 77 6.32 9.96 12.68
N ALA A 78 6.46 10.79 13.72
CA ALA A 78 6.63 10.34 15.10
C ALA A 78 5.44 9.49 15.59
N LEU A 79 4.21 9.92 15.28
CA LEU A 79 2.99 9.16 15.57
C LEU A 79 2.93 7.85 14.77
N GLY A 80 3.31 7.90 13.49
CA GLY A 80 3.26 6.75 12.59
C GLY A 80 4.32 5.69 12.86
N LEU A 81 5.40 6.04 13.57
CA LEU A 81 6.42 5.08 14.06
C LEU A 81 6.09 4.50 15.44
N ASN A 82 5.02 4.97 16.09
CA ASN A 82 4.55 4.35 17.33
C ASN A 82 3.91 2.98 17.04
N LYS A 83 4.62 1.90 17.35
CA LYS A 83 4.15 0.51 17.13
C LYS A 83 2.93 0.14 17.97
N LYS A 84 2.68 0.86 19.07
CA LYS A 84 1.50 0.68 19.94
C LYS A 84 0.29 1.50 19.48
N ARG A 85 0.44 2.37 18.47
CA ARG A 85 -0.68 3.13 17.90
C ARG A 85 -1.37 2.28 16.83
N PRO A 86 -2.60 1.79 17.06
CA PRO A 86 -3.25 0.87 16.12
C PRO A 86 -3.67 1.58 14.83
N VAL A 87 -4.13 2.83 14.93
CA VAL A 87 -4.63 3.62 13.80
C VAL A 87 -4.05 5.02 13.82
N LEU A 88 -3.59 5.49 12.67
CA LEU A 88 -3.28 6.89 12.42
C LEU A 88 -3.92 7.33 11.11
N VAL A 89 -4.57 8.48 11.13
CA VAL A 89 -5.06 9.16 9.94
C VAL A 89 -4.14 10.34 9.65
N ILE A 90 -3.55 10.39 8.45
CA ILE A 90 -2.76 11.52 7.97
C ILE A 90 -3.58 12.22 6.90
N GLN A 91 -4.14 13.38 7.25
CA GLN A 91 -4.78 14.27 6.30
C GLN A 91 -3.71 15.14 5.64
N GLY A 92 -3.53 14.97 4.33
CA GLY A 92 -2.56 15.71 3.54
C GLY A 92 -3.22 16.53 2.43
N PRO A 93 -3.51 17.82 2.66
CA PRO A 93 -3.97 18.76 1.63
C PRO A 93 -3.07 18.81 0.39
N PRO A 94 -3.55 19.40 -0.74
CA PRO A 94 -2.78 19.50 -1.96
C PRO A 94 -1.39 20.13 -1.75
N GLY A 95 -0.35 19.44 -2.21
CA GLY A 95 1.02 19.96 -2.17
C GLY A 95 1.74 19.83 -0.82
N THR A 96 1.15 19.18 0.18
CA THR A 96 1.76 19.00 1.53
C THR A 96 2.80 17.88 1.64
N GLY A 97 3.18 17.26 0.52
CA GLY A 97 4.26 16.27 0.50
C GLY A 97 3.89 14.88 1.07
N LYS A 98 2.60 14.59 1.29
CA LYS A 98 2.07 13.31 1.84
C LYS A 98 2.81 12.05 1.37
N THR A 99 2.92 11.83 0.05
CA THR A 99 3.60 10.64 -0.50
C THR A 99 5.11 10.61 -0.17
N GLY A 100 5.77 11.77 -0.12
CA GLY A 100 7.17 11.89 0.31
C GLY A 100 7.35 11.55 1.79
N LEU A 101 6.48 12.08 2.63
CA LEU A 101 6.39 11.74 4.06
C LEU A 101 6.18 10.24 4.28
N LEU A 102 5.22 9.64 3.57
CA LEU A 102 4.95 8.21 3.68
C LEU A 102 6.16 7.37 3.26
N SER A 103 6.85 7.73 2.18
CA SER A 103 8.07 7.03 1.75
C SER A 103 9.15 7.04 2.83
N TYR A 104 9.36 8.18 3.50
CA TYR A 104 10.31 8.30 4.61
C TYR A 104 9.88 7.47 5.82
N LEU A 105 8.60 7.56 6.21
CA LEU A 105 8.02 6.79 7.29
C LEU A 105 8.18 5.28 7.05
N ILE A 106 7.93 4.81 5.83
CA ILE A 106 8.12 3.40 5.43
C ILE A 106 9.57 2.97 5.61
N ASP A 107 10.54 3.77 5.17
CA ASP A 107 11.96 3.44 5.33
C ASP A 107 12.37 3.37 6.80
N CYS A 108 11.89 4.31 7.62
CA CYS A 108 12.10 4.28 9.07
C CYS A 108 11.47 3.03 9.71
N ALA A 109 10.21 2.71 9.38
CA ALA A 109 9.50 1.55 9.93
C ALA A 109 10.22 0.24 9.58
N VAL A 110 10.64 0.08 8.32
CA VAL A 110 11.40 -1.10 7.87
C VAL A 110 12.73 -1.22 8.59
N ARG A 111 13.47 -0.11 8.75
CA ARG A 111 14.75 -0.11 9.48
C ARG A 111 14.58 -0.40 10.97
N GLN A 112 13.41 -0.11 11.54
CA GLN A 112 13.01 -0.53 12.89
C GLN A 112 12.47 -1.97 12.94
N GLY A 113 12.63 -2.74 11.86
CA GLY A 113 12.29 -4.16 11.78
C GLY A 113 10.83 -4.46 11.47
N GLU A 114 10.03 -3.49 11.02
CA GLU A 114 8.65 -3.74 10.60
C GLU A 114 8.56 -4.20 9.15
N ARG A 115 7.72 -5.20 8.90
CA ARG A 115 7.32 -5.56 7.54
C ARG A 115 6.09 -4.75 7.13
N VAL A 116 6.14 -4.13 5.96
CA VAL A 116 5.13 -3.14 5.55
C VAL A 116 4.34 -3.60 4.33
N LEU A 117 3.01 -3.47 4.38
CA LEU A 117 2.12 -3.55 3.22
C LEU A 117 1.64 -2.16 2.86
N VAL A 118 1.92 -1.70 1.64
CA VAL A 118 1.45 -0.41 1.15
C VAL A 118 0.41 -0.63 0.05
N THR A 119 -0.75 0.00 0.20
CA THR A 119 -1.81 -0.06 -0.79
C THR A 119 -2.40 1.30 -1.13
N ALA A 120 -3.13 1.33 -2.25
CA ALA A 120 -3.93 2.46 -2.67
C ALA A 120 -5.11 1.97 -3.53
N PRO A 121 -6.18 2.77 -3.73
CA PRO A 121 -7.31 2.37 -4.57
C PRO A 121 -6.95 2.26 -6.06
N SER A 122 -5.96 3.03 -6.54
CA SER A 122 -5.57 3.09 -7.95
C SER A 122 -4.17 2.52 -8.21
N ASN A 123 -3.92 1.98 -9.41
CA ASN A 123 -2.57 1.51 -9.78
C ASN A 123 -1.56 2.67 -9.85
N ALA A 124 -1.98 3.83 -10.33
CA ALA A 124 -1.13 5.01 -10.44
C ALA A 124 -0.59 5.46 -9.08
N ALA A 125 -1.43 5.48 -8.04
CA ALA A 125 -0.99 5.82 -6.68
C ALA A 125 0.01 4.79 -6.13
N VAL A 126 -0.23 3.50 -6.36
CA VAL A 126 0.74 2.45 -5.95
C VAL A 126 2.06 2.61 -6.69
N ASP A 127 2.03 2.83 -8.01
CA ASP A 127 3.23 2.94 -8.83
C ASP A 127 4.03 4.19 -8.46
N ASN A 128 3.37 5.33 -8.17
CA ASN A 128 4.02 6.53 -7.61
C ASN A 128 4.79 6.22 -6.31
N MET A 129 4.21 5.41 -5.42
CA MET A 129 4.89 4.99 -4.20
C MET A 129 6.08 4.06 -4.49
N VAL A 130 5.96 3.14 -5.47
CA VAL A 130 7.09 2.28 -5.89
C VAL A 130 8.24 3.13 -6.43
N GLU A 131 7.97 4.19 -7.19
CA GLU A 131 9.00 5.12 -7.67
C GLU A 131 9.71 5.82 -6.51
N LYS A 132 8.93 6.33 -5.53
CA LYS A 132 9.48 6.98 -4.33
C LYS A 132 10.35 6.06 -3.48
N LEU A 133 10.00 4.77 -3.40
CA LEU A 133 10.76 3.78 -2.65
C LEU A 133 11.93 3.18 -3.44
N SER A 134 11.98 3.32 -4.77
CA SER A 134 12.98 2.65 -5.59
C SER A 134 14.43 3.10 -5.33
N GLY A 135 14.64 4.27 -4.71
CA GLY A 135 15.95 4.82 -4.35
C GLY A 135 16.38 4.62 -2.88
N THR A 136 15.54 4.01 -2.05
CA THR A 136 15.79 3.90 -0.59
C THR A 136 16.76 2.76 -0.26
N GLY A 137 16.87 1.77 -1.15
CA GLY A 137 17.65 0.55 -0.97
C GLY A 137 16.85 -0.61 -0.35
N LEU A 138 15.57 -0.39 -0.05
CA LEU A 138 14.67 -1.42 0.47
C LEU A 138 14.34 -2.47 -0.59
N ASN A 139 14.14 -3.71 -0.15
CA ASN A 139 13.63 -4.78 -0.99
C ASN A 139 12.11 -4.66 -1.15
N ILE A 140 11.69 -3.90 -2.17
CA ILE A 140 10.27 -3.65 -2.46
C ILE A 140 9.74 -4.58 -3.57
N VAL A 141 8.51 -5.06 -3.40
CA VAL A 141 7.83 -5.94 -4.37
C VAL A 141 6.45 -5.41 -4.72
N ARG A 142 6.24 -5.05 -6.00
CA ARG A 142 4.95 -4.61 -6.54
C ARG A 142 4.15 -5.82 -7.05
N VAL A 143 3.03 -6.13 -6.40
CA VAL A 143 2.12 -7.22 -6.77
C VAL A 143 0.91 -6.65 -7.50
N GLY A 144 0.66 -7.13 -8.72
CA GLY A 144 -0.47 -6.71 -9.54
C GLY A 144 -0.42 -7.30 -10.94
N ASN A 145 -1.47 -7.05 -11.73
CA ASN A 145 -1.50 -7.46 -13.12
C ASN A 145 -0.45 -6.68 -13.92
N PRO A 146 0.51 -7.34 -14.62
CA PRO A 146 1.54 -6.67 -15.40
C PRO A 146 1.00 -5.64 -16.40
N ALA A 147 -0.19 -5.87 -16.98
CA ALA A 147 -0.81 -4.95 -17.93
C ALA A 147 -1.29 -3.63 -17.30
N ARG A 148 -1.30 -3.53 -15.96
CA ARG A 148 -1.74 -2.34 -15.21
C ARG A 148 -0.61 -1.71 -14.39
N ILE A 149 0.61 -2.20 -14.55
CA ILE A 149 1.80 -1.69 -13.86
C ILE A 149 2.55 -0.79 -14.84
N SER A 150 2.88 0.42 -14.41
CA SER A 150 3.66 1.36 -15.21
C SER A 150 5.02 0.74 -15.62
N PRO A 151 5.48 0.96 -16.87
CA PRO A 151 6.81 0.53 -17.31
C PRO A 151 7.94 1.02 -16.39
N SER A 152 7.83 2.22 -15.83
CA SER A 152 8.83 2.84 -14.94
C SER A 152 9.12 2.00 -13.69
N VAL A 153 8.13 1.25 -13.20
CA VAL A 153 8.23 0.43 -11.99
C VAL A 153 8.18 -1.07 -12.24
N SER A 154 8.09 -1.48 -13.52
CA SER A 154 8.00 -2.88 -13.94
C SER A 154 9.12 -3.76 -13.38
N SER A 155 10.32 -3.19 -13.22
CA SER A 155 11.51 -3.85 -12.66
C SER A 155 11.34 -4.30 -11.20
N ARG A 156 10.39 -3.70 -10.47
CA ARG A 156 10.01 -4.03 -9.08
C ARG A 156 8.77 -4.93 -9.01
N SER A 157 8.15 -5.27 -10.15
CA SER A 157 6.98 -6.14 -10.16
C SER A 157 7.35 -7.58 -9.78
N LEU A 158 6.45 -8.26 -9.06
CA LEU A 158 6.65 -9.66 -8.67
C LEU A 158 6.99 -10.54 -9.88
N GLY A 159 6.27 -10.37 -11.00
CA GLY A 159 6.48 -11.15 -12.22
C GLY A 159 7.88 -10.97 -12.81
N GLU A 160 8.38 -9.73 -12.87
CA GLU A 160 9.72 -9.45 -13.40
C GLU A 160 10.83 -9.92 -12.46
N LEU A 161 10.66 -9.76 -11.14
CA LEU A 161 11.59 -10.28 -10.14
C LEU A 161 11.71 -11.80 -10.19
N VAL A 162 10.57 -12.50 -10.30
CA VAL A 162 10.50 -13.95 -10.43
C VAL A 162 11.11 -14.40 -11.76
N LYS A 163 10.79 -13.73 -12.87
CA LYS A 163 11.33 -14.02 -14.20
C LYS A 163 12.86 -13.91 -14.22
N ARG A 164 13.44 -12.89 -13.58
CA ARG A 164 14.91 -12.73 -13.47
C ARG A 164 15.54 -13.90 -12.72
N ARG A 165 14.97 -14.30 -11.58
CA ARG A 165 15.46 -15.45 -10.79
C ARG A 165 15.26 -16.79 -11.51
N LEU A 166 14.21 -16.91 -12.32
CA LEU A 166 13.89 -18.10 -13.11
C LEU A 166 14.63 -18.20 -14.44
N ALA A 167 15.42 -17.20 -14.86
CA ALA A 167 15.95 -17.10 -16.22
C ALA A 167 16.71 -18.38 -16.67
N LYS A 168 17.70 -18.82 -15.89
CA LYS A 168 18.48 -20.04 -16.18
C LYS A 168 17.60 -21.29 -16.23
N PHE A 169 16.73 -21.45 -15.24
CA PHE A 169 15.82 -22.60 -15.15
C PHE A 169 14.82 -22.63 -16.31
N THR A 170 14.36 -21.46 -16.77
CA THR A 170 13.46 -21.30 -17.91
C THR A 170 14.14 -21.71 -19.20
N GLN A 171 15.40 -21.32 -19.41
CA GLN A 171 16.18 -21.73 -20.57
C GLN A 171 16.33 -23.26 -20.64
N GLU A 172 16.69 -23.90 -19.53
CA GLU A 172 16.77 -25.35 -19.44
C GLU A 172 15.43 -26.04 -19.69
N PHE A 173 14.36 -25.52 -19.10
CA PHE A 173 13.01 -26.03 -19.29
C PHE A 173 12.61 -25.99 -20.77
N GLN A 174 12.85 -24.88 -21.47
CA GLN A 174 12.52 -24.75 -22.88
C GLN A 174 13.36 -25.70 -23.75
N ARG A 175 14.64 -25.90 -23.45
CA ARG A 175 15.50 -26.87 -24.14
C ARG A 175 15.00 -28.31 -23.96
N LYS A 176 14.70 -28.72 -22.73
CA LYS A 176 14.16 -30.08 -22.46
C LYS A 176 12.79 -30.28 -23.13
N LYS A 177 11.93 -29.26 -23.08
CA LYS A 177 10.59 -29.29 -23.70
C LYS A 177 10.68 -29.39 -25.23
N SER A 178 11.60 -28.69 -25.87
CA SER A 178 11.76 -28.74 -27.33
C SER A 178 12.30 -30.09 -27.79
N ASN A 179 13.27 -30.66 -27.08
CA ASN A 179 13.78 -32.01 -27.35
C ASN A 179 12.67 -33.06 -27.24
N LEU A 180 11.95 -33.13 -26.12
CA LEU A 180 10.84 -34.07 -25.93
C LEU A 180 9.74 -33.91 -27.00
N ARG A 181 9.49 -32.68 -27.48
CA ARG A 181 8.54 -32.45 -28.58
C ARG A 181 9.06 -32.94 -29.93
N LYS A 182 10.37 -32.90 -30.18
CA LYS A 182 10.98 -33.49 -31.38
C LYS A 182 10.87 -35.01 -31.32
N ASP A 183 11.22 -35.60 -30.18
CA ASP A 183 11.13 -37.06 -29.95
C ASP A 183 9.68 -37.54 -30.15
N LEU A 184 8.70 -36.79 -29.62
CA LEU A 184 7.27 -37.11 -29.80
C LEU A 184 6.84 -37.11 -31.27
N LYS A 185 7.37 -36.20 -32.10
CA LYS A 185 7.06 -36.16 -33.54
C LYS A 185 7.66 -37.35 -34.30
N GLN A 186 8.75 -37.91 -33.80
CA GLN A 186 9.39 -39.09 -34.39
C GLN A 186 8.70 -40.41 -34.01
N CYS A 187 7.86 -40.39 -32.96
CA CYS A 187 7.05 -41.54 -32.54
C CYS A 187 5.76 -41.67 -33.37
N ILE A 188 5.89 -41.98 -34.66
CA ILE A 188 4.75 -42.05 -35.60
C ILE A 188 3.92 -43.34 -35.40
N GLN A 189 4.53 -44.43 -34.90
CA GLN A 189 3.91 -45.76 -34.84
C GLN A 189 3.95 -46.44 -33.45
N ASP A 190 4.55 -45.82 -32.43
CA ASP A 190 4.65 -46.40 -31.08
C ASP A 190 3.84 -45.58 -30.06
N ASP A 191 2.60 -46.02 -29.84
CA ASP A 191 1.66 -45.37 -28.92
C ASP A 191 2.12 -45.40 -27.45
N SER A 192 2.85 -46.45 -27.05
CA SER A 192 3.37 -46.60 -25.70
C SER A 192 4.50 -45.59 -25.43
N LEU A 193 5.45 -45.49 -26.38
CA LEU A 193 6.53 -44.51 -26.32
C LEU A 193 6.00 -43.07 -26.36
N ALA A 194 5.03 -42.79 -27.24
CA ALA A 194 4.36 -41.49 -27.31
C ALA A 194 3.66 -41.13 -26.00
N ALA A 195 2.99 -42.09 -25.34
CA ALA A 195 2.38 -41.89 -24.03
C ALA A 195 3.42 -41.56 -22.94
N GLY A 196 4.56 -42.26 -22.92
CA GLY A 196 5.68 -41.98 -22.00
C GLY A 196 6.23 -40.56 -22.15
N ILE A 197 6.45 -40.09 -23.38
CA ILE A 197 6.93 -38.73 -23.65
C ILE A 197 5.91 -37.67 -23.21
N ARG A 198 4.60 -37.90 -23.45
CA ARG A 198 3.54 -37.01 -22.95
C ARG A 198 3.55 -36.93 -21.41
N GLN A 199 3.79 -38.05 -20.73
CA GLN A 199 3.93 -38.08 -19.27
C GLN A 199 5.16 -37.30 -18.79
N LEU A 200 6.31 -37.43 -19.47
CA LEU A 200 7.51 -36.65 -19.18
C LEU A 200 7.28 -35.14 -19.37
N LEU A 201 6.61 -34.73 -20.45
CA LEU A 201 6.22 -33.34 -20.67
C LEU A 201 5.30 -32.82 -19.54
N LYS A 202 4.35 -33.63 -19.09
CA LYS A 202 3.47 -33.29 -17.94
C LYS A 202 4.29 -33.14 -16.65
N LYS A 203 5.22 -34.06 -16.38
CA LYS A 203 6.11 -34.01 -15.21
C LYS A 203 7.03 -32.78 -15.26
N LEU A 204 7.60 -32.48 -16.43
CA LEU A 204 8.44 -31.30 -16.65
C LEU A 204 7.66 -30.01 -16.37
N GLY A 205 6.42 -29.90 -16.87
CA GLY A 205 5.55 -28.76 -16.60
C GLY A 205 5.19 -28.61 -15.11
N LYS A 206 4.91 -29.72 -14.41
CA LYS A 206 4.68 -29.70 -12.95
C LYS A 206 5.91 -29.23 -12.18
N ASN A 207 7.09 -29.72 -12.53
CA ASN A 207 8.34 -29.31 -11.89
C ASN A 207 8.61 -27.82 -12.11
N PHE A 208 8.30 -27.29 -13.29
CA PHE A 208 8.44 -25.86 -13.56
C PHE A 208 7.54 -25.01 -12.68
N ARG A 209 6.24 -25.34 -12.62
CA ARG A 209 5.29 -24.62 -11.74
C ARG A 209 5.68 -24.71 -10.27
N LYS A 210 6.18 -25.87 -9.82
CA LYS A 210 6.67 -26.04 -8.46
C LYS A 210 7.83 -25.06 -8.18
N LYS A 211 8.81 -25.01 -9.08
CA LYS A 211 9.97 -24.12 -8.94
C LYS A 211 9.58 -22.64 -9.00
N GLU A 212 8.65 -22.28 -9.88
CA GLU A 212 8.09 -20.94 -9.97
C GLU A 212 7.41 -20.52 -8.67
N ASN A 213 6.56 -21.37 -8.10
CA ASN A 213 5.90 -21.12 -6.81
C ASN A 213 6.90 -20.99 -5.65
N GLU A 214 7.96 -21.80 -5.62
CA GLU A 214 9.05 -21.68 -4.63
C GLU A 214 9.70 -20.29 -4.70
N ILE A 215 10.03 -19.82 -5.91
CA ILE A 215 10.68 -18.51 -6.11
C ILE A 215 9.72 -17.36 -5.78
N ILE A 216 8.43 -17.47 -6.13
CA ILE A 216 7.42 -16.48 -5.75
C ILE A 216 7.38 -16.32 -4.23
N LYS A 217 7.34 -17.43 -3.49
CA LYS A 217 7.33 -17.42 -2.03
C LYS A 217 8.59 -16.79 -1.46
N GLU A 218 9.75 -17.13 -2.01
CA GLU A 218 11.03 -16.55 -1.59
C GLU A 218 11.07 -15.03 -1.82
N VAL A 219 10.68 -14.56 -3.01
CA VAL A 219 10.67 -13.13 -3.35
C VAL A 219 9.76 -12.35 -2.39
N LEU A 220 8.56 -12.85 -2.12
CA LEU A 220 7.59 -12.17 -1.25
C LEU A 220 7.96 -12.28 0.23
N SER A 221 8.53 -13.40 0.68
CA SER A 221 8.92 -13.57 2.09
C SER A 221 10.11 -12.70 2.46
N ASN A 222 11.03 -12.48 1.52
CA ASN A 222 12.20 -11.62 1.72
C ASN A 222 11.91 -10.14 1.48
N ALA A 223 10.69 -9.77 1.09
CA ALA A 223 10.31 -8.38 0.82
C ALA A 223 10.13 -7.60 2.12
N ASP A 224 10.82 -6.45 2.20
CA ASP A 224 10.64 -5.47 3.27
C ASP A 224 9.29 -4.78 3.14
N VAL A 225 8.95 -4.43 1.89
CA VAL A 225 7.71 -3.73 1.53
C VAL A 225 7.01 -4.46 0.39
N VAL A 226 5.76 -4.82 0.60
CA VAL A 226 4.87 -5.32 -0.46
C VAL A 226 3.92 -4.21 -0.88
N LEU A 227 3.80 -3.94 -2.17
CA LEU A 227 2.95 -2.89 -2.72
C LEU A 227 1.87 -3.48 -3.64
N SER A 228 0.60 -3.14 -3.43
CA SER A 228 -0.50 -3.60 -4.29
C SER A 228 -1.66 -2.61 -4.27
N THR A 229 -2.65 -2.74 -5.15
CA THR A 229 -3.91 -2.03 -4.92
C THR A 229 -4.65 -2.63 -3.71
N ASN A 230 -5.62 -1.92 -3.14
CA ASN A 230 -6.46 -2.44 -2.04
C ASN A 230 -7.06 -3.81 -2.41
N ILE A 231 -7.63 -3.92 -3.60
CA ILE A 231 -8.15 -5.18 -4.14
C ILE A 231 -7.04 -6.21 -4.38
N GLY A 232 -5.88 -5.75 -4.84
CA GLY A 232 -4.69 -6.56 -5.07
C GLY A 232 -4.20 -7.26 -3.82
N ALA A 233 -4.35 -6.66 -2.64
CA ALA A 233 -3.98 -7.26 -1.35
C ALA A 233 -4.76 -8.55 -1.02
N ALA A 234 -5.89 -8.80 -1.70
CA ALA A 234 -6.64 -10.06 -1.58
C ALA A 234 -6.00 -11.22 -2.38
N ASP A 235 -4.92 -10.98 -3.12
CA ASP A 235 -4.22 -12.02 -3.89
C ASP A 235 -3.74 -13.15 -2.96
N PRO A 236 -3.99 -14.43 -3.29
CA PRO A 236 -3.54 -15.57 -2.50
C PRO A 236 -2.05 -15.53 -2.17
N LEU A 237 -1.22 -15.01 -3.07
CA LEU A 237 0.23 -14.90 -2.86
C LEU A 237 0.57 -13.97 -1.69
N ILE A 238 -0.17 -12.87 -1.52
CA ILE A 238 -0.03 -11.97 -0.35
C ILE A 238 -0.64 -12.61 0.89
N LYS A 239 -1.71 -13.40 0.73
CA LYS A 239 -2.33 -14.10 1.86
C LYS A 239 -1.44 -15.18 2.47
N GLU A 240 -0.65 -15.87 1.64
CA GLU A 240 0.21 -16.99 2.07
C GLU A 240 1.44 -16.56 2.87
N ILE A 241 1.96 -15.35 2.68
CA ILE A 241 3.19 -14.87 3.34
C ILE A 241 2.99 -14.31 4.76
N GLY A 242 1.79 -14.44 5.33
CA GLY A 242 1.49 -14.04 6.71
C GLY A 242 1.11 -12.57 6.88
N PHE A 243 1.13 -12.12 8.14
CA PHE A 243 0.77 -10.76 8.53
C PHE A 243 1.92 -9.77 8.31
N PHE A 244 1.55 -8.50 8.21
CA PHE A 244 2.43 -7.34 8.20
C PHE A 244 2.35 -6.65 9.55
N ASP A 245 3.41 -5.97 9.94
CA ASP A 245 3.39 -5.16 11.15
C ASP A 245 2.58 -3.89 10.89
N LEU A 246 2.85 -3.23 9.76
CA LEU A 246 2.21 -2.00 9.35
C LEU A 246 1.53 -2.13 7.99
N VAL A 247 0.28 -1.67 7.91
CA VAL A 247 -0.44 -1.44 6.65
C VAL A 247 -0.59 0.05 6.40
N ILE A 248 -0.21 0.54 5.22
CA ILE A 248 -0.43 1.94 4.83
C ILE A 248 -1.37 1.95 3.64
N ILE A 249 -2.45 2.74 3.72
CA ILE A 249 -3.34 3.00 2.59
C ILE A 249 -3.16 4.46 2.16
N ASP A 250 -2.48 4.68 1.04
CA ASP A 250 -2.40 5.99 0.40
C ASP A 250 -3.64 6.26 -0.45
N GLU A 251 -3.99 7.53 -0.63
CA GLU A 251 -5.23 7.99 -1.24
C GLU A 251 -6.49 7.32 -0.65
N ALA A 252 -6.50 7.09 0.67
CA ALA A 252 -7.59 6.41 1.36
C ALA A 252 -8.93 7.16 1.32
N GLY A 253 -8.91 8.48 1.11
CA GLY A 253 -10.12 9.29 0.88
C GLY A 253 -10.88 8.92 -0.41
N GLN A 254 -10.18 8.35 -1.40
CA GLN A 254 -10.76 7.90 -2.67
C GLN A 254 -11.26 6.44 -2.62
N ALA A 255 -11.08 5.75 -1.49
CA ALA A 255 -11.40 4.34 -1.34
C ALA A 255 -12.70 4.12 -0.57
N ILE A 256 -13.56 3.23 -1.06
CA ILE A 256 -14.69 2.75 -0.27
C ILE A 256 -14.17 1.97 0.94
N GLU A 257 -14.80 2.13 2.10
CA GLU A 257 -14.40 1.46 3.33
C GLU A 257 -14.24 -0.08 3.17
N PRO A 258 -15.15 -0.81 2.50
CA PRO A 258 -14.99 -2.25 2.31
C PRO A 258 -13.66 -2.65 1.64
N SER A 259 -13.15 -1.81 0.74
CA SER A 259 -11.87 -2.07 0.06
C SER A 259 -10.68 -1.87 0.98
N CYS A 260 -10.76 -0.95 1.94
CA CYS A 260 -9.69 -0.69 2.91
C CYS A 260 -9.52 -1.86 3.89
N TRP A 261 -10.61 -2.57 4.21
CA TRP A 261 -10.55 -3.74 5.09
C TRP A 261 -9.77 -4.92 4.49
N ILE A 262 -9.64 -5.02 3.16
CA ILE A 262 -8.84 -6.08 2.51
C ILE A 262 -7.37 -6.06 3.00
N PRO A 263 -6.63 -4.93 2.87
CA PRO A 263 -5.28 -4.85 3.40
C PRO A 263 -5.22 -4.69 4.93
N ILE A 264 -6.18 -4.00 5.58
CA ILE A 264 -6.13 -3.80 7.05
C ILE A 264 -6.16 -5.14 7.80
N LEU A 265 -6.96 -6.11 7.34
CA LEU A 265 -7.01 -7.46 7.92
C LEU A 265 -5.70 -8.25 7.79
N ARG A 266 -4.67 -7.69 7.14
CA ARG A 266 -3.33 -8.24 7.01
C ARG A 266 -2.30 -7.58 7.91
N GLY A 267 -2.62 -6.49 8.61
CA GLY A 267 -1.70 -5.71 9.44
C GLY A 267 -1.98 -5.83 10.94
N LYS A 268 -1.00 -5.48 11.78
CA LYS A 268 -1.22 -5.27 13.22
C LYS A 268 -1.74 -3.87 13.52
N ARG A 269 -1.24 -2.89 12.77
CA ARG A 269 -1.65 -1.47 12.81
C ARG A 269 -1.79 -0.90 11.41
N CYS A 270 -2.51 0.21 11.27
CA CYS A 270 -2.68 0.86 9.97
C CYS A 270 -2.49 2.39 9.99
N ILE A 271 -2.05 2.91 8.86
CA ILE A 271 -2.01 4.34 8.55
C ILE A 271 -2.92 4.59 7.34
N LEU A 272 -3.90 5.46 7.51
CA LEU A 272 -4.77 5.93 6.44
C LEU A 272 -4.29 7.31 6.02
N ALA A 273 -3.77 7.44 4.80
CA ALA A 273 -3.27 8.70 4.28
C ALA A 273 -4.12 9.14 3.10
N GLY A 274 -4.53 10.40 3.08
CA GLY A 274 -5.39 10.90 2.03
C GLY A 274 -5.85 12.32 2.33
N ASP A 275 -6.92 12.71 1.66
CA ASP A 275 -7.56 14.00 1.90
C ASP A 275 -9.06 13.85 1.64
N GLN A 276 -9.86 13.99 2.69
CA GLN A 276 -11.32 13.90 2.62
C GLN A 276 -11.96 15.12 1.95
N HIS A 277 -11.22 16.22 1.74
CA HIS A 277 -11.71 17.40 1.00
C HIS A 277 -11.41 17.33 -0.51
N GLN A 278 -10.82 16.23 -0.99
CA GLN A 278 -10.61 15.98 -2.42
C GLN A 278 -11.65 14.98 -2.96
N LEU A 279 -11.32 14.24 -4.02
CA LEU A 279 -12.23 13.29 -4.65
C LEU A 279 -12.65 12.18 -3.68
N ALA A 280 -13.95 12.04 -3.48
CA ALA A 280 -14.56 10.90 -2.78
C ALA A 280 -14.56 9.63 -3.67
N PRO A 281 -14.86 8.45 -3.11
CA PRO A 281 -15.01 7.22 -3.89
C PRO A 281 -16.15 7.34 -4.93
N VAL A 282 -15.90 6.85 -6.14
CA VAL A 282 -16.91 6.88 -7.21
C VAL A 282 -17.94 5.76 -7.02
N ILE A 283 -19.18 6.13 -6.67
CA ILE A 283 -20.31 5.20 -6.49
C ILE A 283 -21.34 5.41 -7.59
N LEU A 284 -21.64 4.35 -8.35
CA LEU A 284 -22.59 4.42 -9.47
C LEU A 284 -24.06 4.38 -9.03
N SER A 285 -24.39 3.63 -7.98
CA SER A 285 -25.75 3.55 -7.43
C SER A 285 -26.01 4.69 -6.46
N ARG A 286 -27.08 5.44 -6.70
CA ARG A 286 -27.52 6.52 -5.80
C ARG A 286 -27.98 5.98 -4.46
N GLU A 287 -28.66 4.85 -4.45
CA GLU A 287 -29.14 4.17 -3.24
C GLU A 287 -27.94 3.77 -2.36
N ALA A 288 -26.89 3.20 -2.96
CA ALA A 288 -25.68 2.84 -2.22
C ALA A 288 -24.93 4.07 -1.68
N MET A 289 -24.89 5.16 -2.45
CA MET A 289 -24.31 6.43 -2.02
C MET A 289 -25.07 7.01 -0.82
N GLN A 290 -26.40 7.07 -0.88
CA GLN A 290 -27.26 7.51 0.22
C GLN A 290 -27.17 6.57 1.43
N GLY A 291 -26.94 5.28 1.21
CA GLY A 291 -26.68 4.29 2.24
C GLY A 291 -25.29 4.38 2.89
N GLY A 292 -24.49 5.40 2.56
CA GLY A 292 -23.20 5.68 3.21
C GLY A 292 -21.97 5.10 2.50
N LEU A 293 -22.11 4.38 1.38
CA LEU A 293 -20.94 3.81 0.67
C LEU A 293 -20.00 4.88 0.08
N GLY A 294 -20.50 6.12 -0.06
CA GLY A 294 -19.69 7.27 -0.48
C GLY A 294 -18.76 7.81 0.61
N MET A 295 -19.01 7.50 1.89
CA MET A 295 -18.13 7.88 2.98
C MET A 295 -16.91 6.97 3.01
N SER A 296 -15.72 7.55 2.90
CA SER A 296 -14.48 6.77 2.96
C SER A 296 -14.15 6.34 4.40
N LEU A 297 -13.34 5.30 4.56
CA LEU A 297 -12.83 4.94 5.89
C LEU A 297 -11.97 6.07 6.50
N LEU A 298 -11.23 6.80 5.67
CA LEU A 298 -10.43 7.94 6.13
C LEU A 298 -11.31 9.04 6.68
N GLU A 299 -12.37 9.41 5.97
CA GLU A 299 -13.35 10.42 6.41
C GLU A 299 -14.02 10.01 7.71
N ARG A 300 -14.54 8.77 7.79
CA ARG A 300 -15.16 8.25 9.01
C ARG A 300 -14.19 8.21 10.18
N ALA A 301 -12.97 7.68 9.98
CA ALA A 301 -11.97 7.60 11.04
C ALA A 301 -11.47 8.97 11.49
N SER A 302 -11.53 9.98 10.62
CA SER A 302 -11.08 11.34 10.96
C SER A 302 -11.94 12.01 12.02
N SER A 303 -13.24 11.67 12.07
CA SER A 303 -14.21 12.26 12.99
C SER A 303 -14.40 11.45 14.28
N LEU A 304 -13.79 10.27 14.40
CA LEU A 304 -13.86 9.47 15.62
C LEU A 304 -13.01 10.08 16.73
N HIS A 305 -13.42 9.83 17.98
CA HIS A 305 -12.63 10.10 19.19
C HIS A 305 -12.11 11.54 19.27
N ASP A 306 -12.94 12.53 18.93
CA ASP A 306 -12.58 13.96 18.91
C ASP A 306 -11.32 14.27 18.07
N GLU A 307 -11.22 13.65 16.89
CA GLU A 307 -10.08 13.73 15.98
C GLU A 307 -8.76 13.15 16.53
N LEU A 308 -8.77 12.40 17.64
CA LEU A 308 -7.57 11.81 18.26
C LEU A 308 -6.72 10.99 17.28
N LEU A 309 -7.37 10.36 16.30
CA LEU A 309 -6.71 9.53 15.29
C LEU A 309 -5.99 10.35 14.23
N THR A 310 -6.30 11.63 14.09
CA THR A 310 -5.98 12.46 12.93
C THR A 310 -4.80 13.39 13.18
N THR A 311 -3.90 13.45 12.22
CA THR A 311 -2.87 14.49 12.10
C THR A 311 -3.00 15.17 10.74
N LYS A 312 -2.97 16.51 10.73
CA LYS A 312 -3.20 17.34 9.53
C LYS A 312 -1.87 17.96 9.10
N LEU A 313 -1.47 17.76 7.85
CA LEU A 313 -0.30 18.42 7.28
C LEU A 313 -0.66 19.86 6.90
N THR A 314 0.15 20.83 7.31
CA THR A 314 -0.21 22.26 7.23
C THR A 314 0.65 23.07 6.27
N MET A 315 1.84 22.62 5.89
CA MET A 315 2.71 23.33 4.94
C MET A 315 2.61 22.73 3.54
N GLN A 316 2.35 23.56 2.53
CA GLN A 316 2.30 23.17 1.12
C GLN A 316 3.49 23.72 0.31
N TYR A 317 3.92 22.94 -0.67
CA TYR A 317 5.14 23.15 -1.46
C TYR A 317 4.85 23.19 -2.98
N ARG A 318 3.63 23.58 -3.38
CA ARG A 318 3.18 23.57 -4.79
C ARG A 318 2.70 24.94 -5.28
N MET A 319 1.75 25.54 -4.57
CA MET A 319 0.96 26.67 -5.02
C MET A 319 1.58 28.00 -4.56
N HIS A 320 1.37 29.05 -5.35
CA HIS A 320 1.56 30.44 -4.90
C HIS A 320 0.62 30.74 -3.72
N GLU A 321 1.01 31.63 -2.82
CA GLU A 321 0.27 31.91 -1.58
C GLU A 321 -1.17 32.36 -1.83
N SER A 322 -1.39 33.26 -2.79
CA SER A 322 -2.74 33.70 -3.16
C SER A 322 -3.67 32.56 -3.59
N ILE A 323 -3.15 31.55 -4.30
CA ILE A 323 -3.93 30.38 -4.74
C ILE A 323 -4.20 29.46 -3.53
N ALA A 324 -3.16 29.22 -2.71
CA ALA A 324 -3.28 28.38 -1.53
C ALA A 324 -4.24 28.96 -0.49
N ASN A 325 -4.24 30.28 -0.29
CA ASN A 325 -5.06 30.97 0.72
C ASN A 325 -6.56 30.78 0.48
N TRP A 326 -7.02 30.81 -0.78
CA TRP A 326 -8.41 30.53 -1.09
C TRP A 326 -8.79 29.09 -0.67
N ALA A 327 -8.03 28.09 -1.12
CA ALA A 327 -8.28 26.70 -0.77
C ALA A 327 -8.19 26.46 0.75
N SER A 328 -7.23 27.12 1.40
CA SER A 328 -7.02 27.06 2.85
C SER A 328 -8.25 27.52 3.62
N ASN A 329 -8.79 28.68 3.28
CA ASN A 329 -9.94 29.26 3.99
C ASN A 329 -11.23 28.46 3.74
N GLU A 330 -11.48 28.05 2.49
CA GLU A 330 -12.73 27.38 2.12
C GLU A 330 -12.79 25.90 2.57
N MET A 331 -11.66 25.18 2.55
CA MET A 331 -11.64 23.73 2.75
C MET A 331 -10.80 23.26 3.94
N TYR A 332 -9.86 24.07 4.41
CA TYR A 332 -8.89 23.66 5.45
C TYR A 332 -8.85 24.61 6.64
N PHE A 333 -9.92 25.38 6.87
CA PHE A 333 -10.11 26.25 8.04
C PHE A 333 -8.95 27.25 8.26
N GLY A 334 -8.31 27.71 7.18
CA GLY A 334 -7.17 28.63 7.23
C GLY A 334 -5.87 28.01 7.75
N LEU A 335 -5.79 26.68 7.90
CA LEU A 335 -4.61 25.99 8.45
C LEU A 335 -3.50 25.74 7.42
N LEU A 336 -3.83 25.71 6.11
CA LEU A 336 -2.87 25.46 5.04
C LEU A 336 -2.03 26.71 4.75
N LYS A 337 -0.70 26.59 4.85
CA LYS A 337 0.28 27.66 4.65
C LYS A 337 1.27 27.31 3.55
N SER A 338 1.76 28.33 2.86
CA SER A 338 2.70 28.17 1.75
C SER A 338 4.14 28.21 2.22
N SER A 339 4.96 27.24 1.81
CA SER A 339 6.40 27.30 2.02
C SER A 339 7.00 28.50 1.27
N SER A 340 8.02 29.12 1.85
CA SER A 340 8.76 30.22 1.22
C SER A 340 9.32 29.86 -0.17
N SER A 341 9.56 28.56 -0.43
CA SER A 341 10.00 28.07 -1.73
C SER A 341 8.96 28.21 -2.86
N VAL A 342 7.68 28.43 -2.53
CA VAL A 342 6.58 28.54 -3.51
C VAL A 342 5.67 29.74 -3.27
N ALA A 343 5.69 30.35 -2.08
CA ALA A 343 4.76 31.39 -1.67
C ALA A 343 4.68 32.56 -2.67
N SER A 344 5.82 32.97 -3.23
CA SER A 344 5.94 34.09 -4.18
C SER A 344 6.24 33.65 -5.62
N ARG A 345 6.11 32.35 -5.95
CA ARG A 345 6.54 31.82 -7.26
C ARG A 345 5.60 32.25 -8.38
N LEU A 346 6.15 32.92 -9.39
CA LEU A 346 5.46 33.38 -10.59
C LEU A 346 5.88 32.57 -11.82
N LEU A 347 5.10 32.67 -12.90
CA LEU A 347 5.46 32.06 -14.19
C LEU A 347 6.76 32.66 -14.75
N PHE A 348 6.98 33.96 -14.55
CA PHE A 348 8.19 34.67 -15.00
C PHE A 348 9.49 34.19 -14.32
N ASP A 349 9.38 33.48 -13.20
CA ASP A 349 10.55 32.89 -12.52
C ASP A 349 11.06 31.64 -13.24
N TYR A 350 10.36 31.13 -14.25
CA TYR A 350 10.76 29.95 -15.01
C TYR A 350 11.72 30.31 -16.16
N PRO A 351 12.94 29.72 -16.21
CA PRO A 351 13.93 30.03 -17.24
C PRO A 351 13.45 29.82 -18.69
N SER A 352 12.44 28.99 -18.89
CA SER A 352 11.86 28.65 -20.19
C SER A 352 10.77 29.61 -20.67
N ILE A 353 10.33 30.56 -19.83
CA ILE A 353 9.28 31.53 -20.18
C ILE A 353 9.98 32.87 -20.48
N GLN A 354 10.18 33.14 -21.77
CA GLN A 354 10.59 34.46 -22.25
C GLN A 354 9.34 35.31 -22.49
N VAL A 355 9.36 36.56 -22.02
CA VAL A 355 8.27 37.54 -22.15
C VAL A 355 8.38 38.27 -23.47
#